data_AF-A0A1E5R9A5-F1
#
_entry.id   AF-A0A1E5R9A5-F1
#
_cell.length_a   1.000
_cell.length_b   1.000
_cell.length_c   1.000
_cell.angle_alpha   90.00
_cell.angle_beta   90.00
_cell.angle_gamma   90.00
#
_symmetry.space_group_name_H-M   'P 1'
#
loop_
_entity.id
_entity.type
_entity.pdbx_description
1 polymer ?
#
loop_
_entity_poly.entity_id
_entity_poly.type
_entity_poly.pdbx_seq_one_letter_code
_entity_poly.pdbx_strand_id
1 'polypeptide(L)'
;MQLDRSALSDLRTVFNEFGMHIIPEDKLAYYQSDISNVLWKLRNYKHPDILVNEFSRTITLHDTSNMSTDIFFYSGDQQKLNEKIALKNREISHIQTQHIGVIQLLIKERQDRLAEIRFADAVSISDEVNALYSEVQNLNKYLTAYQYKTVEKEIEVKDLEYISAELLAMEMNSIL
;
A
#
# COMPACT_ATOMS: atom_id res chain seq x y z
N MET A 1 -33.99 29.57 15.95
CA MET A 1 -32.58 29.50 15.52
C MET A 1 -32.45 28.18 14.78
N GLN A 2 -32.54 28.22 13.44
CA GLN A 2 -32.29 27.03 12.63
C GLN A 2 -30.81 26.71 12.79
N LEU A 3 -30.50 25.55 13.34
CA LEU A 3 -29.14 25.02 13.27
C LEU A 3 -28.85 24.85 11.77
N ASP A 4 -27.94 25.68 11.26
CA ASP A 4 -27.34 25.48 9.95
C ASP A 4 -27.00 24.00 9.83
N ARG A 5 -27.62 23.34 8.86
CA ARG A 5 -27.23 22.00 8.45
C ARG A 5 -25.75 22.12 8.12
N SER A 6 -24.85 21.70 9.02
CA SER A 6 -23.45 21.61 8.69
C SER A 6 -23.41 20.63 7.53
N ALA A 7 -23.23 21.16 6.32
CA ALA A 7 -23.11 20.37 5.14
C ALA A 7 -21.90 19.47 5.38
N LEU A 8 -22.16 18.20 5.69
CA LEU A 8 -21.14 17.16 5.65
C LEU A 8 -20.41 17.36 4.32
N SER A 9 -19.14 17.74 4.38
CA SER A 9 -18.39 18.01 3.18
C SER A 9 -18.39 16.73 2.36
N ASP A 10 -18.89 16.81 1.13
CA ASP A 10 -18.83 15.68 0.20
C ASP A 10 -17.39 15.16 0.19
N LEU A 11 -17.21 13.85 0.38
CA LEU A 11 -15.91 13.17 0.35
C LEU A 11 -15.09 13.58 -0.88
N ARG A 12 -15.77 13.93 -1.98
CA ARG A 12 -15.13 14.47 -3.19
C ARG A 12 -14.37 15.77 -2.94
N THR A 13 -14.97 16.69 -2.21
CA THR A 13 -14.36 17.98 -1.86
C THR A 13 -13.16 17.76 -0.95
N VAL A 14 -13.32 16.94 0.08
CA VAL A 14 -12.24 16.61 1.03
C VAL A 14 -11.07 15.93 0.31
N PHE A 15 -11.34 14.94 -0.53
CA PHE A 15 -10.28 14.24 -1.28
C PHE A 15 -9.57 15.20 -2.24
N ASN A 16 -10.29 16.10 -2.91
CA ASN A 16 -9.68 17.13 -3.76
C ASN A 16 -8.80 18.11 -2.96
N GLU A 17 -9.22 18.53 -1.77
CA GLU A 17 -8.43 19.42 -0.88
C GLU A 17 -7.10 18.79 -0.48
N PHE A 18 -7.08 17.47 -0.26
CA PHE A 18 -5.86 16.70 0.04
C PHE A 18 -5.14 16.16 -1.22
N GLY A 19 -5.58 16.54 -2.43
CA GLY A 19 -4.98 16.09 -3.69
C GLY A 19 -5.10 14.58 -3.95
N MET A 20 -6.04 13.90 -3.29
CA MET A 20 -6.25 12.46 -3.41
C MET A 20 -7.21 12.13 -4.55
N HIS A 21 -6.87 11.12 -5.34
CA HIS A 21 -7.77 10.65 -6.40
C HIS A 21 -8.83 9.70 -5.84
N ILE A 22 -10.07 9.93 -6.28
CA ILE A 22 -11.20 9.07 -5.95
C ILE A 22 -11.11 7.80 -6.80
N ILE A 23 -11.10 6.66 -6.12
CA ILE A 23 -11.13 5.34 -6.72
C ILE A 23 -12.59 5.01 -7.11
N PRO A 24 -12.87 4.64 -8.36
CA PRO A 24 -14.20 4.21 -8.80
C PRO A 24 -14.77 3.03 -7.98
N GLU A 25 -16.09 2.96 -7.83
CA GLU A 25 -16.77 1.98 -6.96
C GLU A 25 -16.53 0.53 -7.37
N ASP A 26 -16.49 0.23 -8.67
CA ASP A 26 -16.16 -1.08 -9.21
C ASP A 26 -14.76 -1.55 -8.78
N LYS A 27 -13.80 -0.61 -8.79
CA LYS A 27 -12.43 -0.89 -8.32
C LYS A 27 -12.37 -1.06 -6.82
N LEU A 28 -13.13 -0.28 -6.05
CA LEU A 28 -13.22 -0.47 -4.59
C LEU A 28 -13.73 -1.87 -4.24
N ALA A 29 -14.79 -2.33 -4.92
CA ALA A 29 -15.34 -3.66 -4.71
C ALA A 29 -14.31 -4.77 -5.05
N TYR A 30 -13.58 -4.60 -6.15
CA TYR A 30 -12.48 -5.50 -6.53
C TYR A 30 -11.43 -5.62 -5.41
N TYR A 31 -10.90 -4.49 -4.92
CA TYR A 31 -9.84 -4.49 -3.90
C TYR A 31 -10.26 -5.16 -2.59
N GLN A 32 -11.53 -4.99 -2.19
CA GLN A 32 -12.06 -5.64 -0.99
C GLN A 32 -12.14 -7.16 -1.14
N SER A 33 -12.45 -7.66 -2.34
CA SER A 33 -12.55 -9.09 -2.61
C SER A 33 -11.19 -9.79 -2.70
N ASP A 34 -10.15 -9.09 -3.15
CA ASP A 34 -8.87 -9.71 -3.51
C ASP A 34 -7.73 -9.50 -2.49
N ILE A 35 -7.95 -8.67 -1.46
CA ILE A 35 -6.89 -8.35 -0.48
C ILE A 35 -6.34 -9.59 0.24
N SER A 36 -7.19 -10.56 0.57
CA SER A 36 -6.75 -11.81 1.22
C SER A 36 -5.84 -12.65 0.32
N ASN A 37 -6.08 -12.66 -0.99
CA ASN A 37 -5.25 -13.40 -1.94
C ASN A 37 -3.88 -12.74 -2.10
N VAL A 38 -3.82 -11.41 -2.15
CA VAL A 38 -2.55 -10.69 -2.28
C VAL A 38 -1.70 -10.80 -1.00
N LEU A 39 -2.32 -10.71 0.18
CA LEU A 39 -1.61 -10.97 1.44
C LEU A 39 -1.13 -12.43 1.56
N TRP A 40 -1.90 -13.39 1.01
CA TRP A 40 -1.47 -14.78 0.90
C TRP A 40 -0.27 -14.93 -0.06
N LYS A 41 -0.29 -14.28 -1.23
CA LYS A 41 0.84 -14.25 -2.17
C LYS A 41 2.10 -13.70 -1.49
N LEU A 42 2.00 -12.57 -0.79
CA LEU A 42 3.11 -11.96 -0.06
C LEU A 42 3.73 -12.91 0.99
N ARG A 43 2.90 -13.66 1.73
CA ARG A 43 3.37 -14.62 2.75
C ARG A 43 4.04 -15.86 2.17
N ASN A 44 3.60 -16.29 0.99
CA ASN A 44 4.13 -17.48 0.32
C ASN A 44 5.28 -17.20 -0.64
N TYR A 45 5.59 -15.93 -0.89
CA TYR A 45 6.76 -15.46 -1.65
C TYR A 45 8.10 -15.70 -0.93
N LYS A 46 8.20 -16.73 -0.08
CA LYS A 46 9.46 -17.16 0.54
C LYS A 46 10.37 -17.75 -0.53
N HIS A 47 11.08 -16.87 -1.23
CA HIS A 47 12.28 -17.18 -2.01
C HIS A 47 13.47 -17.38 -1.06
N PRO A 48 14.56 -18.03 -1.52
CA PRO A 48 15.82 -18.17 -0.76
C PRO A 48 16.26 -16.84 -0.14
N ASP A 49 16.93 -16.86 1.02
CA ASP A 49 17.50 -15.62 1.57
C ASP A 49 18.62 -15.18 0.61
N ILE A 50 18.37 -14.11 -0.15
CA ILE A 50 19.32 -13.49 -1.08
C ILE A 50 19.88 -12.25 -0.39
N LEU A 51 21.16 -12.28 -0.01
CA LEU A 51 21.85 -11.10 0.52
C LEU A 51 22.68 -10.46 -0.59
N VAL A 52 22.28 -9.27 -1.03
CA VAL A 52 23.05 -8.48 -2.00
C VAL A 52 24.00 -7.56 -1.23
N ASN A 53 25.30 -7.80 -1.33
CA ASN A 53 26.33 -6.89 -0.83
C ASN A 53 26.84 -6.00 -1.97
N GLU A 54 26.36 -4.77 -1.97
CA GLU A 54 26.67 -3.76 -3.00
C GLU A 54 28.14 -3.30 -2.96
N PHE A 55 28.79 -3.35 -1.79
CA PHE A 55 30.18 -2.93 -1.63
C PHE A 55 31.16 -3.96 -2.22
N SER A 56 30.93 -5.25 -1.95
CA SER A 56 31.73 -6.35 -2.51
C SER A 56 31.23 -6.85 -3.86
N ARG A 57 30.09 -6.36 -4.36
CA ARG A 57 29.42 -6.82 -5.59
C ARG A 57 29.15 -8.34 -5.56
N THR A 58 28.70 -8.83 -4.41
CA THR A 58 28.38 -10.24 -4.20
C THR A 58 26.91 -10.43 -3.86
N ILE A 59 26.27 -11.44 -4.46
CA ILE A 59 24.98 -11.95 -4.04
C ILE A 59 25.22 -13.26 -3.30
N THR A 60 24.86 -13.32 -2.03
CA THR A 60 24.88 -14.56 -1.24
C THR A 60 23.51 -15.21 -1.32
N LEU A 61 23.42 -16.39 -1.92
CA LEU A 61 22.20 -17.18 -1.95
C LEU A 61 22.22 -18.21 -0.82
N HIS A 62 21.21 -18.18 0.05
CA HIS A 62 20.98 -19.22 1.05
C HIS A 62 19.89 -20.19 0.57
N ASP A 63 20.26 -21.45 0.40
CA ASP A 63 19.31 -22.54 0.21
C ASP A 63 18.58 -22.84 1.54
N THR A 64 17.35 -23.34 1.45
CA THR A 64 16.60 -24.06 2.50
C THR A 64 17.41 -25.10 3.29
N SER A 65 18.55 -25.58 2.76
CA SER A 65 19.51 -26.46 3.41
C SER A 65 20.59 -25.75 4.26
N ASN A 66 20.51 -24.42 4.43
CA ASN A 66 21.52 -23.57 5.11
C ASN A 66 22.91 -23.51 4.42
N MET A 67 23.01 -23.90 3.14
CA MET A 67 24.23 -23.64 2.36
C MET A 67 24.16 -22.26 1.71
N SER A 68 25.28 -21.52 1.80
CA SER A 68 25.42 -20.17 1.24
C SER A 68 26.37 -20.20 0.04
N THR A 69 25.99 -19.61 -1.08
CA THR A 69 26.87 -19.44 -2.25
C THR A 69 27.03 -17.96 -2.59
N ASP A 70 28.26 -17.47 -2.64
CA ASP A 70 28.58 -16.10 -3.05
C ASP A 70 28.80 -16.01 -4.56
N ILE A 71 28.04 -15.13 -5.20
CA ILE A 71 28.02 -14.90 -6.64
C ILE A 71 28.53 -13.48 -6.89
N PHE A 72 29.67 -13.35 -7.58
CA PHE A 72 30.20 -12.05 -7.97
C PHE A 72 29.51 -11.56 -9.23
N PHE A 73 28.93 -10.37 -9.19
CA PHE A 73 28.17 -9.82 -10.33
C PHE A 73 28.72 -8.50 -10.84
N TYR A 74 28.51 -8.28 -12.14
CA TYR A 74 28.79 -7.01 -12.81
C TYR A 74 27.52 -6.55 -13.52
N SER A 75 26.66 -5.79 -12.83
CA SER A 75 25.48 -5.27 -13.51
C SER A 75 25.90 -4.13 -14.43
N GLY A 76 25.57 -4.26 -15.72
CA GLY A 76 25.80 -3.20 -16.71
C GLY A 76 25.02 -1.90 -16.41
N ASP A 77 24.06 -1.93 -15.48
CA ASP A 77 23.32 -0.74 -15.06
C ASP A 77 22.68 -0.85 -13.65
N GLN A 78 23.48 -1.14 -12.62
CA GLN A 78 23.06 -1.07 -11.20
C GLN A 78 22.30 0.21 -10.90
N GLN A 79 22.76 1.31 -11.50
CA GLN A 79 22.19 2.63 -11.34
C GLN A 79 20.71 2.65 -11.75
N LYS A 80 20.35 2.09 -12.91
CA LYS A 80 18.95 2.03 -13.36
C LYS A 80 18.06 1.16 -12.46
N LEU A 81 18.56 0.04 -11.96
CA LEU A 81 17.79 -0.82 -11.04
C LEU A 81 17.53 -0.08 -9.71
N ASN A 82 18.58 0.52 -9.13
CA ASN A 82 18.49 1.27 -7.88
C ASN A 82 17.60 2.51 -8.04
N GLU A 83 17.66 3.20 -9.18
CA GLU A 83 16.75 4.31 -9.51
C GLU A 83 15.29 3.85 -9.57
N LYS A 84 15.02 2.67 -10.15
CA LYS A 84 13.66 2.10 -10.24
C LYS A 84 13.13 1.68 -8.86
N ILE A 85 13.95 1.04 -8.03
CA ILE A 85 13.59 0.69 -6.65
C ILE A 85 13.33 1.96 -5.83
N ALA A 86 14.23 2.95 -5.91
CA ALA A 86 14.08 4.22 -5.21
C ALA A 86 12.78 4.95 -5.63
N LEU A 87 12.45 4.94 -6.92
CA LEU A 87 11.20 5.51 -7.43
C LEU A 87 9.98 4.79 -6.82
N LYS A 88 9.95 3.45 -6.85
CA LYS A 88 8.84 2.66 -6.29
C LYS A 88 8.69 2.85 -4.77
N ASN A 89 9.79 2.94 -4.04
CA ASN A 89 9.78 3.23 -2.60
C ASN A 89 9.24 4.64 -2.30
N ARG A 90 9.55 5.63 -3.13
CA ARG A 90 8.93 6.97 -3.01
C ARG A 90 7.43 6.92 -3.27
N GLU A 91 6.99 6.15 -4.26
CA GLU A 91 5.56 5.96 -4.53
C GLU A 91 4.84 5.26 -3.36
N ILE A 92 5.45 4.24 -2.76
CA ILE A 92 4.95 3.55 -1.56
C ILE A 92 4.82 4.54 -0.40
N SER A 93 5.88 5.29 -0.10
CA SER A 93 5.88 6.29 0.98
C SER A 93 4.82 7.35 0.76
N HIS A 94 4.66 7.83 -0.48
CA HIS A 94 3.61 8.78 -0.83
C HIS A 94 2.21 8.22 -0.54
N ILE A 95 1.91 6.98 -0.95
CA ILE A 95 0.62 6.33 -0.67
C ILE A 95 0.40 6.16 0.84
N GLN A 96 1.42 5.75 1.59
CA GLN A 96 1.33 5.56 3.04
C GLN A 96 1.06 6.88 3.77
N THR A 97 1.82 7.94 3.49
CA THR A 97 1.71 9.20 4.22
C THR A 97 0.54 10.04 3.75
N GLN A 98 0.35 10.21 2.44
CA GLN A 98 -0.66 11.14 1.90
C GLN A 98 -2.04 10.51 1.81
N HIS A 99 -2.15 9.22 1.47
CA HIS A 99 -3.46 8.60 1.32
C HIS A 99 -3.89 7.86 2.58
N ILE A 100 -3.10 6.90 3.05
CA ILE A 100 -3.48 6.08 4.22
C ILE A 100 -3.57 6.95 5.48
N GLY A 101 -2.56 7.80 5.74
CA GLY A 101 -2.55 8.68 6.90
C GLY A 101 -3.74 9.64 6.94
N VAL A 102 -4.07 10.29 5.82
CA VAL A 102 -5.22 11.20 5.73
C VAL A 102 -6.55 10.46 5.91
N ILE A 103 -6.74 9.31 5.26
CA ILE A 103 -7.97 8.52 5.41
C ILE A 103 -8.16 8.07 6.86
N GLN A 104 -7.09 7.64 7.54
CA GLN A 104 -7.15 7.25 8.95
C GLN A 104 -7.53 8.44 9.86
N LEU A 105 -7.02 9.64 9.56
CA LEU A 105 -7.40 10.86 10.27
C LEU A 105 -8.89 11.17 10.09
N LEU A 106 -9.40 11.10 8.85
CA LEU A 106 -10.81 11.33 8.55
C LEU A 106 -11.72 10.30 9.24
N ILE A 107 -11.35 9.02 9.22
CA ILE A 107 -12.11 7.98 9.94
C ILE A 107 -12.18 8.32 11.43
N LYS A 108 -11.06 8.70 12.03
CA LYS A 108 -11.01 9.07 13.44
C LYS A 108 -11.90 10.28 13.74
N GLU A 109 -11.79 11.35 12.96
CA GLU A 109 -12.62 12.56 13.11
C GLU A 109 -14.12 12.24 13.07
N ARG A 110 -14.55 11.38 12.13
CA ARG A 110 -15.95 10.96 12.01
C ARG A 110 -16.40 10.05 13.15
N GLN A 111 -15.52 9.19 13.67
CA GLN A 111 -15.79 8.37 14.85
C GLN A 111 -15.91 9.21 16.13
N ASP A 112 -15.05 10.21 16.30
CA ASP A 112 -15.11 11.16 17.41
C ASP A 112 -16.43 11.94 17.35
N ARG A 113 -16.84 12.41 16.15
CA ARG A 113 -18.13 13.07 15.95
C ARG A 113 -19.33 12.18 16.27
N LEU A 114 -19.29 10.90 15.86
CA LEU A 114 -20.33 9.92 16.22
C LEU A 114 -20.43 9.72 17.74
N ALA A 115 -19.29 9.77 18.46
CA ALA A 115 -19.28 9.68 19.91
C ALA A 115 -19.90 10.92 20.58
N GLU A 116 -19.69 12.11 20.03
CA GLU A 116 -20.31 13.35 20.50
C GLU A 116 -21.84 13.35 20.32
N ILE A 117 -22.32 12.86 19.17
CA ILE A 117 -23.75 12.85 18.82
C ILE A 117 -24.56 11.92 19.74
N ARG A 118 -23.96 10.86 20.30
CA ARG A 118 -24.63 9.95 21.26
C ARG A 118 -25.20 10.64 22.50
N PHE A 119 -24.85 11.90 22.75
CA PHE A 119 -25.30 12.69 23.91
C PHE A 119 -26.41 13.72 23.59
N ALA A 120 -26.88 13.84 22.35
CA ALA A 120 -27.95 14.78 21.95
C ALA A 120 -29.32 14.07 21.72
N ASP A 121 -30.43 14.81 21.64
CA ASP A 121 -31.81 14.28 21.60
C ASP A 121 -32.29 13.69 20.24
N ALA A 122 -33.17 12.68 20.34
CA ALA A 122 -33.22 11.48 19.50
C ALA A 122 -33.87 11.52 18.08
N VAL A 123 -34.34 12.64 17.53
CA VAL A 123 -35.12 12.60 16.26
C VAL A 123 -34.36 13.12 15.03
N SER A 124 -33.47 14.12 15.19
CA SER A 124 -32.59 14.62 14.10
C SER A 124 -31.28 13.82 13.97
N ILE A 125 -31.01 12.97 14.96
CA ILE A 125 -29.75 12.23 15.11
C ILE A 125 -29.67 11.03 14.18
N SER A 126 -30.81 10.41 13.86
CA SER A 126 -30.78 9.18 13.07
C SER A 126 -30.21 9.41 11.67
N ASP A 127 -30.56 10.51 11.00
CA ASP A 127 -30.08 10.78 9.64
C ASP A 127 -28.60 11.20 9.61
N GLU A 128 -28.16 12.04 10.55
CA GLU A 128 -26.74 12.44 10.67
C GLU A 128 -25.85 11.24 11.05
N VAL A 129 -26.31 10.39 11.99
CA VAL A 129 -25.60 9.16 12.37
C VAL A 129 -25.52 8.19 11.19
N ASN A 130 -26.61 7.99 10.46
CA ASN A 130 -26.62 7.11 9.29
C ASN A 130 -25.69 7.64 8.18
N ALA A 131 -25.66 8.96 7.97
CA ALA A 131 -24.76 9.59 7.01
C ALA A 131 -23.28 9.41 7.41
N LEU A 132 -22.93 9.72 8.66
CA LEU A 132 -21.57 9.54 9.18
C LEU A 132 -21.13 8.08 9.18
N TYR A 133 -22.02 7.15 9.52
CA TYR A 133 -21.74 5.72 9.46
C TYR A 133 -21.45 5.26 8.03
N SER A 134 -22.24 5.74 7.06
CA SER A 134 -22.03 5.47 5.63
C SER A 134 -20.70 6.06 5.13
N GLU A 135 -20.34 7.25 5.60
CA GLU A 135 -19.06 7.91 5.29
C GLU A 135 -17.88 7.11 5.84
N VAL A 136 -17.94 6.69 7.11
CA VAL A 136 -16.91 5.83 7.73
C VAL A 136 -16.79 4.50 6.98
N GLN A 137 -17.90 3.87 6.59
CA GLN A 137 -17.84 2.66 5.78
C GLN A 137 -17.14 2.90 4.45
N ASN A 138 -17.47 3.98 3.74
CA ASN A 138 -16.84 4.33 2.47
C ASN A 138 -15.35 4.65 2.63
N LEU A 139 -14.96 5.43 3.63
CA LEU A 139 -13.55 5.70 3.96
C LEU A 139 -12.77 4.41 4.23
N ASN A 140 -13.36 3.44 4.92
CA ASN A 140 -12.74 2.13 5.11
C ASN A 140 -12.54 1.37 3.79
N LYS A 141 -13.46 1.48 2.82
CA LYS A 141 -13.24 0.90 1.47
C LYS A 141 -12.03 1.52 0.78
N TYR A 142 -11.89 2.85 0.84
CA TYR A 142 -10.73 3.54 0.29
C TYR A 142 -9.44 3.15 1.02
N LEU A 143 -9.48 3.01 2.34
CA LEU A 143 -8.34 2.56 3.13
C LEU A 143 -7.84 1.19 2.65
N THR A 144 -8.75 0.23 2.50
CA THR A 144 -8.44 -1.11 1.97
C THR A 144 -7.82 -1.03 0.57
N ALA A 145 -8.39 -0.21 -0.32
CA ALA A 145 -7.88 -0.05 -1.68
C ALA A 145 -6.46 0.54 -1.74
N TYR A 146 -6.14 1.51 -0.89
CA TYR A 146 -4.80 2.08 -0.82
C TYR A 146 -3.79 1.14 -0.16
N GLN A 147 -4.19 0.39 0.86
CA GLN A 147 -3.37 -0.68 1.43
C GLN A 147 -3.03 -1.73 0.38
N TYR A 148 -4.01 -2.13 -0.45
CA TYR A 148 -3.78 -3.05 -1.55
C TYR A 148 -2.75 -2.52 -2.55
N LYS A 149 -2.88 -1.25 -2.99
CA LYS A 149 -1.90 -0.60 -3.89
C LYS A 149 -0.48 -0.57 -3.32
N THR A 150 -0.34 -0.38 -2.00
CA THR A 150 0.96 -0.47 -1.33
C THR A 150 1.54 -1.87 -1.46
N VAL A 151 0.77 -2.91 -1.15
CA VAL A 151 1.24 -4.29 -1.22
C VAL A 151 1.62 -4.70 -2.64
N GLU A 152 0.83 -4.34 -3.65
CA GLU A 152 1.20 -4.61 -5.06
C GLU A 152 2.53 -3.97 -5.44
N LYS A 153 2.76 -2.71 -5.06
CA LYS A 153 4.03 -2.04 -5.32
C LYS A 153 5.21 -2.68 -4.57
N GLU A 154 4.99 -3.11 -3.34
CA GLU A 154 6.01 -3.83 -2.57
C GLU A 154 6.38 -5.17 -3.21
N ILE A 155 5.40 -5.90 -3.78
CA ILE A 155 5.65 -7.11 -4.57
C ILE A 155 6.47 -6.77 -5.83
N GLU A 156 6.08 -5.72 -6.57
CA GLU A 156 6.85 -5.29 -7.75
C GLU A 156 8.31 -4.95 -7.42
N VAL A 157 8.59 -4.29 -6.29
CA VAL A 157 9.97 -3.97 -5.87
C VAL A 157 10.76 -5.27 -5.65
N LYS A 158 10.19 -6.23 -4.91
CA LYS A 158 10.84 -7.50 -4.60
C LYS A 158 11.04 -8.38 -5.84
N ASP A 159 10.08 -8.37 -6.76
CA ASP A 159 10.17 -9.08 -8.03
C ASP A 159 11.31 -8.52 -8.91
N LEU A 160 11.53 -7.21 -8.90
CA LEU A 160 12.62 -6.58 -9.64
C LEU A 160 13.99 -6.96 -9.08
N GLU A 161 14.12 -7.03 -7.76
CA GLU A 161 15.32 -7.53 -7.09
C GLU A 161 15.57 -9.00 -7.45
N TYR A 162 14.51 -9.83 -7.46
CA TYR A 162 14.58 -11.24 -7.84
C TYR A 162 14.99 -11.45 -9.30
N ILE A 163 14.34 -10.78 -10.25
CA ILE A 163 14.68 -10.86 -11.69
C ILE A 163 16.14 -10.43 -11.92
N SER A 164 16.62 -9.42 -11.19
CA SER A 164 18.03 -9.03 -11.29
C SER A 164 18.98 -10.13 -10.81
N ALA A 165 18.65 -10.84 -9.73
CA ALA A 165 19.43 -11.96 -9.22
C ALA A 165 19.39 -13.18 -10.15
N GLU A 166 18.24 -13.49 -10.74
CA GLU A 166 18.09 -14.56 -11.73
C GLU A 166 18.86 -14.28 -13.02
N LEU A 167 18.77 -13.08 -13.57
CA LEU A 167 19.51 -12.68 -14.77
C LEU A 167 21.02 -12.84 -14.56
N LEU A 168 21.52 -12.50 -13.37
CA LEU A 168 22.93 -12.69 -12.99
C LEU A 168 23.31 -14.18 -12.88
N ALA A 169 22.45 -15.02 -12.31
CA ALA A 169 22.67 -16.46 -12.25
C ALA A 169 22.71 -17.10 -13.65
N MET A 170 21.88 -16.62 -14.58
CA MET A 170 21.86 -17.09 -15.97
C MET A 170 23.12 -16.68 -16.76
N GLU A 171 23.62 -15.45 -16.57
CA GLU A 171 24.89 -15.02 -17.16
C GLU A 171 26.05 -15.90 -16.69
N MET A 172 26.09 -16.27 -15.40
CA MET A 172 27.16 -17.13 -14.88
C MET A 172 27.09 -18.58 -15.35
N ASN A 173 25.89 -19.13 -15.56
CA ASN A 173 25.71 -20.46 -16.13
C ASN A 173 26.06 -20.52 -17.63
N SER A 174 26.15 -19.38 -18.31
CA SER A 174 26.58 -19.31 -19.72
C SER A 174 28.12 -19.29 -19.91
N ILE A 175 28.88 -19.17 -18.81
CA ILE A 175 30.35 -19.12 -18.78
C ILE A 175 30.97 -20.50 -18.45
N LEU A 176 30.14 -21.49 -18.07
CA LEU A 176 30.54 -22.88 -17.81
C LEU A 176 30.27 -23.79 -19.02
#